data_AF-A0A2W4PDR9-F1
#
_entry.id   AF-A0A2W4PDR9-F1
#
_cell.length_a   1.000
_cell.length_b   1.000
_cell.length_c   1.000
_cell.angle_alpha   90.00
_cell.angle_beta   90.00
_cell.angle_gamma   90.00
#
_symmetry.space_group_name_H-M   'P 1'
#
loop_
_entity.id
_entity.type
_entity.pdbx_description
1 polymer ?
#
loop_
_entity_poly.entity_id
_entity_poly.type
_entity_poly.pdbx_seq_one_letter_code
_entity_poly.pdbx_strand_id
1 'polypeptide(L)'
;MVCNSYLLNEGFPYFIEKSVRQFPELGTSEIIFEYALCFSCSASFNAALSETSRQRMAEYFARYGRFEARREKLHDAPVDEWVAQCLIKDTPIAAAPEYQIVAQCAGKKLVVNDLPFAISLEAMDEIAALLSEETLGEMDDFMGKYFTGPPELAELLSKRPPVLL
;
A
#
# COMPACT_ATOMS: atom_id res chain seq x y z
N MET A 1 -16.57 -4.29 6.64
CA MET A 1 -16.47 -4.40 5.16
C MET A 1 -16.70 -3.00 4.61
N VAL A 2 -15.68 -2.34 4.06
CA VAL A 2 -15.75 -0.89 3.70
C VAL A 2 -16.80 -0.62 2.61
N CYS A 3 -16.94 -1.54 1.65
CA CYS A 3 -18.03 -1.56 0.67
C CYS A 3 -18.76 -2.89 0.71
N ASN A 4 -20.07 -2.88 0.41
CA ASN A 4 -20.87 -4.09 0.21
C ASN A 4 -20.74 -4.62 -1.24
N SER A 5 -19.56 -4.44 -1.83
CA SER A 5 -19.29 -4.77 -3.24
C SER A 5 -18.51 -6.08 -3.32
N TYR A 6 -18.93 -6.96 -4.22
CA TYR A 6 -18.20 -8.20 -4.50
C TYR A 6 -17.03 -7.91 -5.46
N LEU A 7 -15.83 -7.80 -4.90
CA LEU A 7 -14.61 -7.37 -5.62
C LEU A 7 -14.18 -8.35 -6.72
N LEU A 8 -14.55 -9.62 -6.62
CA LEU A 8 -14.16 -10.66 -7.57
C LEU A 8 -15.07 -10.74 -8.80
N ASN A 9 -16.05 -9.84 -8.93
CA ASN A 9 -16.79 -9.65 -10.17
C ASN A 9 -15.84 -9.30 -11.31
N GLU A 10 -16.12 -9.83 -12.50
CA GLU A 10 -15.28 -9.59 -13.67
C GLU A 10 -15.14 -8.09 -13.97
N GLY A 11 -13.91 -7.64 -14.20
CA GLY A 11 -13.60 -6.25 -14.51
C GLY A 11 -13.73 -5.27 -13.34
N PHE A 12 -14.14 -5.70 -12.15
CA PHE A 12 -14.34 -4.81 -11.02
C PHE A 12 -13.00 -4.34 -10.44
N PRO A 13 -12.70 -3.02 -10.43
CA PRO A 13 -11.39 -2.51 -10.04
C PRO A 13 -11.28 -2.32 -8.53
N TYR A 14 -10.20 -2.85 -7.96
CA TYR A 14 -9.87 -2.71 -6.54
C TYR A 14 -8.37 -2.76 -6.33
N PHE A 15 -7.93 -2.29 -5.15
CA PHE A 15 -6.57 -2.42 -4.69
C PHE A 15 -6.50 -3.47 -3.59
N ILE A 16 -5.35 -4.14 -3.51
CA ILE A 16 -4.94 -4.94 -2.35
C ILE A 16 -3.72 -4.26 -1.78
N GLU A 17 -3.72 -4.09 -0.46
CA GLU A 17 -2.54 -3.68 0.28
C GLU A 17 -2.23 -4.73 1.35
N LYS A 18 -0.94 -5.05 1.49
CA LYS A 18 -0.43 -6.07 2.40
C LYS A 18 0.85 -5.56 3.07
N SER A 19 0.91 -5.62 4.39
CA SER A 19 2.14 -5.39 5.16
C SER A 19 2.73 -6.72 5.62
N VAL A 20 4.03 -6.91 5.41
CA VAL A 20 4.76 -8.15 5.69
C VAL A 20 6.01 -7.84 6.50
N ARG A 21 6.15 -8.49 7.67
CA ARG A 21 7.38 -8.48 8.46
C ARG A 21 8.18 -9.74 8.24
N GLN A 22 9.48 -9.59 8.13
CA GLN A 22 10.44 -10.67 7.97
C GLN A 22 11.08 -11.00 9.31
N PHE A 23 11.32 -12.29 9.55
CA PHE A 23 12.06 -12.81 10.70
C PHE A 23 13.26 -13.63 10.17
N PRO A 24 14.37 -12.98 9.79
CA PRO A 24 15.51 -13.65 9.16
C PRO A 24 16.08 -14.79 10.01
N GLU A 25 16.14 -14.62 11.33
CA GLU A 25 16.58 -15.63 12.28
C GLU A 25 15.73 -16.92 12.27
N LEU A 26 14.47 -16.83 11.84
CA LEU A 26 13.54 -17.96 11.72
C LEU A 26 13.33 -18.40 10.27
N GLY A 27 13.90 -17.69 9.29
CA GLY A 27 13.71 -17.97 7.87
C GLY A 27 12.26 -17.85 7.39
N THR A 28 11.43 -17.04 8.07
CA THR A 28 9.99 -16.90 7.78
C THR A 28 9.57 -15.43 7.72
N SER A 29 8.36 -15.19 7.23
CA SER A 29 7.69 -13.89 7.27
C SER A 29 6.25 -14.04 7.76
N GLU A 30 5.69 -12.95 8.27
CA GLU A 30 4.30 -12.89 8.72
C GLU A 30 3.58 -11.69 8.09
N ILE A 31 2.32 -11.91 7.73
CA ILE A 31 1.43 -10.83 7.28
C ILE A 31 0.92 -10.12 8.52
N ILE A 32 1.19 -8.83 8.61
CA ILE A 32 0.75 -7.99 9.73
C ILE A 32 -0.67 -7.52 9.51
N PHE A 33 -0.95 -7.10 8.29
CA PHE A 33 -2.30 -6.85 7.82
C PHE A 33 -2.38 -7.05 6.32
N GLU A 34 -3.58 -7.36 5.85
CA GLU A 34 -3.94 -7.25 4.45
C GLU A 34 -5.40 -6.81 4.33
N TYR A 35 -5.69 -6.01 3.32
CA TYR A 35 -7.05 -5.65 2.99
C TYR A 35 -7.20 -5.37 1.50
N ALA A 36 -8.45 -5.37 1.06
CA ALA A 36 -8.83 -5.02 -0.29
C ALA A 36 -9.86 -3.90 -0.28
N LEU A 37 -9.70 -2.93 -1.17
CA LEU A 37 -10.55 -1.75 -1.25
C LEU A 37 -10.94 -1.46 -2.70
N CYS A 38 -12.23 -1.31 -2.97
CA CYS A 38 -12.67 -0.90 -4.30
C CYS A 38 -12.19 0.52 -4.63
N PHE A 39 -12.10 0.82 -5.93
CA PHE A 39 -11.64 2.13 -6.39
C PHE A 39 -12.44 3.31 -5.82
N SER A 40 -13.77 3.18 -5.70
CA SER A 40 -14.60 4.26 -5.15
C SER A 40 -14.35 4.51 -3.66
N CYS A 41 -14.13 3.45 -2.87
CA CYS A 41 -13.76 3.61 -1.47
C CYS A 41 -12.35 4.17 -1.31
N SER A 42 -11.40 3.74 -2.15
CA SER A 42 -10.04 4.31 -2.19
C SER A 42 -10.05 5.79 -2.53
N ALA A 43 -10.84 6.19 -3.52
CA ALA A 43 -10.99 7.59 -3.92
C ALA A 43 -11.68 8.42 -2.84
N SER A 44 -12.73 7.88 -2.20
CA SER A 44 -13.40 8.55 -1.07
C SER A 44 -12.46 8.73 0.11
N PHE A 45 -11.58 7.75 0.35
CA PHE A 45 -10.56 7.83 1.38
C PHE A 45 -9.54 8.94 1.06
N ASN A 46 -8.94 8.88 -0.13
CA ASN A 46 -7.99 9.88 -0.61
C ASN A 46 -8.57 11.30 -0.51
N ALA A 47 -9.86 11.47 -0.82
CA ALA A 47 -10.54 12.76 -0.74
C ALA A 47 -10.72 13.30 0.69
N ALA A 48 -10.71 12.44 1.71
CA ALA A 48 -10.77 12.84 3.11
C ALA A 48 -9.42 13.32 3.65
N LEU A 49 -8.31 12.99 2.97
CA LEU A 49 -6.99 13.45 3.39
C LEU A 49 -6.82 14.96 3.23
N SER A 50 -6.02 15.54 4.13
CA SER A 50 -5.69 16.97 4.07
C SER A 50 -5.03 17.30 2.73
N GLU A 51 -5.30 18.50 2.21
CA GLU A 51 -4.66 18.98 0.98
C GLU A 51 -3.12 18.98 1.10
N THR A 52 -2.60 19.32 2.29
CA THR A 52 -1.16 19.34 2.54
C THR A 52 -0.54 17.94 2.46
N SER A 53 -1.15 16.93 3.07
CA SER A 53 -0.65 15.54 3.00
C SER A 53 -0.67 15.03 1.57
N ARG A 54 -1.80 15.23 0.85
CA ARG A 54 -1.93 14.80 -0.56
C ARG A 54 -0.87 15.42 -1.45
N GLN A 55 -0.62 16.72 -1.30
CA GLN A 55 0.40 17.40 -2.07
C GLN A 55 1.81 16.86 -1.77
N ARG A 56 2.17 16.75 -0.49
CA ARG A 56 3.50 16.23 -0.08
C ARG A 56 3.73 14.81 -0.57
N MET A 57 2.71 13.95 -0.46
CA MET A 57 2.74 12.59 -0.95
C MET A 57 2.91 12.54 -2.46
N ALA A 58 2.12 13.31 -3.22
CA ALA A 58 2.24 13.39 -4.67
C ALA A 58 3.62 13.86 -5.12
N GLU A 59 4.17 14.91 -4.48
CA GLU A 59 5.52 15.41 -4.75
C GLU A 59 6.61 14.37 -4.43
N TYR A 60 6.46 13.65 -3.32
CA TYR A 60 7.40 12.60 -2.92
C TYR A 60 7.40 11.43 -3.91
N PHE A 61 6.23 10.92 -4.30
CA PHE A 61 6.12 9.86 -5.30
C PHE A 61 6.58 10.31 -6.69
N ALA A 62 6.30 11.55 -7.10
CA ALA A 62 6.80 12.07 -8.37
C ALA A 62 8.34 12.17 -8.39
N ARG A 63 8.94 12.48 -7.24
CA ARG A 63 10.39 12.66 -7.13
C ARG A 63 11.17 11.37 -6.95
N TYR A 64 10.65 10.43 -6.16
CA TYR A 64 11.37 9.22 -5.77
C TYR A 64 10.75 7.93 -6.30
N GLY A 65 9.50 7.96 -6.76
CA GLY A 65 8.82 6.82 -7.35
C GLY A 65 9.42 6.43 -8.69
N ARG A 66 9.93 5.20 -8.79
CA ARG A 66 10.60 4.68 -9.99
C ARG A 66 9.64 3.98 -10.95
N PHE A 67 8.44 4.55 -11.13
CA PHE A 67 7.36 3.93 -11.92
C PHE A 67 7.76 3.72 -13.38
N GLU A 68 8.22 4.77 -14.06
CA GLU A 68 8.58 4.72 -15.48
C GLU A 68 9.72 3.73 -15.74
N ALA A 69 10.82 3.86 -14.99
CA ALA A 69 11.98 2.97 -15.10
C ALA A 69 11.62 1.49 -14.83
N ARG A 70 10.72 1.21 -13.87
CA ARG A 70 10.24 -0.16 -13.63
C ARG A 70 9.35 -0.65 -14.76
N ARG A 71 8.44 0.17 -15.27
CA ARG A 71 7.51 -0.21 -16.34
C ARG A 71 8.28 -0.69 -17.57
N GLU A 72 9.31 0.05 -17.98
CA GLU A 72 10.15 -0.33 -19.11
C GLU A 72 10.95 -1.61 -18.86
N LYS A 73 11.54 -1.72 -17.65
CA LYS A 73 12.41 -2.86 -17.30
C LYS A 73 11.65 -4.17 -17.08
N LEU A 74 10.45 -4.09 -16.53
CA LEU A 74 9.71 -5.24 -15.98
C LEU A 74 8.46 -5.62 -16.80
N HIS A 75 8.24 -4.98 -17.96
CA HIS A 75 7.06 -5.19 -18.80
C HIS A 75 6.69 -6.67 -19.01
N ASP A 76 7.68 -7.51 -19.33
CA ASP A 76 7.51 -8.96 -19.56
C ASP A 76 7.99 -9.82 -18.38
N ALA A 77 8.37 -9.19 -17.27
CA ALA A 77 8.90 -9.89 -16.11
C ALA A 77 7.77 -10.59 -15.32
N PRO A 78 8.06 -11.73 -14.68
CA PRO A 78 7.18 -12.34 -13.69
C PRO A 78 6.78 -11.35 -12.59
N VAL A 79 5.56 -11.48 -12.07
CA VAL A 79 5.00 -10.59 -11.04
C VAL A 79 5.89 -10.50 -9.79
N ASP A 80 6.57 -11.59 -9.42
CA ASP A 80 7.45 -11.59 -8.25
C ASP A 80 8.63 -10.61 -8.41
N GLU A 81 9.09 -10.38 -9.65
CA GLU A 81 10.14 -9.40 -9.92
C GLU A 81 9.64 -7.96 -9.76
N TRP A 82 8.33 -7.70 -9.92
CA TRP A 82 7.74 -6.38 -9.67
C TRP A 82 7.85 -5.97 -8.21
N VAL A 83 7.84 -6.91 -7.28
CA VAL A 83 7.88 -6.62 -5.83
C VAL A 83 9.24 -6.95 -5.20
N ALA A 84 10.24 -7.33 -6.00
CA ALA A 84 11.56 -7.72 -5.50
C ALA A 84 12.40 -6.53 -4.99
N GLN A 85 12.16 -5.32 -5.51
CA GLN A 85 12.86 -4.09 -5.14
C GLN A 85 11.88 -3.05 -4.62
N CYS A 86 12.33 -2.25 -3.66
CA CYS A 86 11.56 -1.10 -3.19
C CYS A 86 11.38 -0.07 -4.31
N LEU A 87 10.15 0.36 -4.55
CA LEU A 87 9.80 1.37 -5.56
C LEU A 87 10.57 2.69 -5.39
N ILE A 88 10.82 3.07 -4.14
CA ILE A 88 11.38 4.37 -3.76
C ILE A 88 12.91 4.27 -3.58
N LYS A 89 13.34 3.31 -2.75
CA LYS A 89 14.73 3.16 -2.34
C LYS A 89 15.58 2.34 -3.30
N ASP A 90 14.96 1.59 -4.20
CA ASP A 90 15.64 0.64 -5.11
C ASP A 90 16.50 -0.39 -4.35
N THR A 91 16.11 -0.70 -3.12
CA THR A 91 16.76 -1.69 -2.27
C THR A 91 16.01 -3.03 -2.35
N PRO A 92 16.72 -4.17 -2.22
CA PRO A 92 16.09 -5.48 -2.23
C PRO A 92 15.10 -5.62 -1.08
N ILE A 93 13.86 -6.00 -1.38
CA ILE A 93 12.81 -6.19 -0.37
C ILE A 93 13.16 -7.34 0.58
N ALA A 94 13.86 -8.36 0.09
CA ALA A 94 14.36 -9.46 0.93
C ALA A 94 15.38 -9.03 2.00
N ALA A 95 15.92 -7.82 1.92
CA ALA A 95 16.80 -7.25 2.95
C ALA A 95 16.05 -6.31 3.92
N ALA A 96 14.79 -5.98 3.64
CA ALA A 96 13.99 -5.10 4.48
C ALA A 96 13.36 -5.92 5.63
N PRO A 97 13.50 -5.48 6.90
CA PRO A 97 12.85 -6.18 8.03
C PRO A 97 11.33 -6.16 7.91
N GLU A 98 10.80 -5.20 7.15
CA GLU A 98 9.40 -5.08 6.83
C GLU A 98 9.19 -4.31 5.53
N TYR A 99 8.09 -4.61 4.86
CA TYR A 99 7.67 -3.93 3.64
C TYR A 99 6.15 -4.01 3.45
N GLN A 100 5.62 -3.09 2.66
CA GLN A 100 4.25 -3.15 2.14
C GLN A 100 4.26 -3.50 0.65
N ILE A 101 3.33 -4.35 0.22
CA ILE A 101 3.00 -4.62 -1.17
C ILE A 101 1.67 -3.97 -1.48
N VAL A 102 1.63 -3.30 -2.62
CA VAL A 102 0.43 -2.72 -3.20
C VAL A 102 0.17 -3.35 -4.56
N ALA A 103 -1.07 -3.74 -4.82
CA ALA A 103 -1.49 -4.34 -6.08
C ALA A 103 -2.83 -3.76 -6.56
N GLN A 104 -2.98 -3.60 -7.87
CA GLN A 104 -4.27 -3.33 -8.51
C GLN A 104 -4.82 -4.60 -9.13
N CYS A 105 -6.11 -4.83 -8.95
CA CYS A 105 -6.82 -5.98 -9.48
C CYS A 105 -8.07 -5.53 -10.25
N ALA A 106 -8.48 -6.36 -11.21
CA ALA A 106 -9.74 -6.29 -11.93
C ALA A 106 -10.43 -7.66 -11.85
N GLY A 107 -11.36 -7.82 -10.91
CA GLY A 107 -11.94 -9.11 -10.57
C GLY A 107 -10.89 -10.10 -10.07
N LYS A 108 -10.68 -11.20 -10.80
CA LYS A 108 -9.69 -12.24 -10.47
C LYS A 108 -8.32 -12.02 -11.12
N LYS A 109 -8.13 -10.90 -11.84
CA LYS A 109 -6.91 -10.61 -12.60
C LYS A 109 -6.11 -9.53 -11.90
N LEU A 110 -4.80 -9.72 -11.81
CA LEU A 110 -3.86 -8.67 -11.45
C LEU A 110 -3.67 -7.73 -12.65
N VAL A 111 -3.65 -6.42 -12.40
CA VAL A 111 -3.34 -5.40 -13.41
C VAL A 111 -1.87 -5.06 -13.29
N VAL A 112 -1.09 -5.36 -14.32
CA VAL A 112 0.36 -5.16 -14.35
C VAL A 112 0.69 -4.00 -15.29
N ASN A 113 1.06 -2.85 -14.73
CA ASN A 113 1.45 -1.66 -15.51
C ASN A 113 2.32 -0.71 -14.67
N ASP A 114 1.76 -0.20 -13.57
CA ASP A 114 2.49 0.54 -12.52
C ASP A 114 2.56 -0.25 -11.21
N LEU A 115 1.60 -1.14 -11.06
CA LEU A 115 1.39 -2.05 -9.95
C LEU A 115 1.62 -3.49 -10.44
N PRO A 116 1.91 -4.45 -9.54
CA PRO A 116 2.15 -4.23 -8.12
C PRO A 116 3.50 -3.55 -7.85
N PHE A 117 3.70 -3.01 -6.66
CA PHE A 117 5.02 -2.57 -6.19
C PHE A 117 5.17 -2.85 -4.69
N ALA A 118 6.42 -2.79 -4.22
CA ALA A 118 6.72 -2.89 -2.80
C ALA A 118 7.41 -1.62 -2.27
N ILE A 119 7.14 -1.28 -1.01
CA ILE A 119 7.81 -0.19 -0.28
C ILE A 119 8.43 -0.77 0.98
N SER A 120 9.73 -0.54 1.19
CA SER A 120 10.44 -0.98 2.40
C SER A 120 10.06 -0.13 3.62
N LEU A 121 10.28 -0.65 4.83
CA LEU A 121 10.06 0.08 6.08
C LEU A 121 10.67 1.49 6.08
N GLU A 122 11.90 1.64 5.55
CA GLU A 122 12.56 2.95 5.46
C GLU A 122 11.74 3.97 4.65
N ALA A 123 11.18 3.56 3.51
CA ALA A 123 10.33 4.44 2.72
C ALA A 123 8.93 4.62 3.34
N MET A 124 8.43 3.63 4.07
CA MET A 124 7.19 3.77 4.85
C MET A 124 7.33 4.84 5.93
N ASP A 125 8.47 4.88 6.65
CA ASP A 125 8.75 5.89 7.67
C ASP A 125 8.83 7.30 7.06
N GLU A 126 9.43 7.43 5.86
CA GLU A 126 9.46 8.70 5.14
C GLU A 126 8.07 9.15 4.68
N ILE A 127 7.26 8.23 4.16
CA ILE A 127 5.86 8.49 3.78
C ILE A 127 5.04 8.94 4.99
N ALA A 128 5.16 8.24 6.11
CA ALA A 128 4.44 8.57 7.35
C ALA A 128 4.76 9.98 7.84
N ALA A 129 6.02 10.42 7.70
CA ALA A 129 6.45 11.76 8.09
C ALA A 129 5.85 12.90 7.22
N LEU A 130 5.26 12.59 6.07
CA LEU A 130 4.60 13.58 5.20
C LEU A 130 3.17 13.90 5.65
N LEU A 131 2.57 13.01 6.43
CA LEU A 131 1.17 13.09 6.85
C LEU A 131 0.98 14.16 7.94
N SER A 132 -0.04 14.98 7.79
CA SER A 132 -0.47 15.93 8.82
C SER A 132 -1.25 15.23 9.93
N GLU A 133 -1.34 15.86 11.11
CA GLU A 133 -2.19 15.39 12.21
C GLU A 133 -3.65 15.22 11.77
N GLU A 134 -4.17 16.12 10.94
CA GLU A 134 -5.50 16.01 10.33
C GLU A 134 -5.67 14.72 9.53
N THR A 135 -4.68 14.37 8.69
CA THR A 135 -4.71 13.14 7.90
C THR A 135 -4.64 11.90 8.78
N LEU A 136 -3.79 11.91 9.81
CA LEU A 136 -3.71 10.81 10.77
C LEU A 136 -5.05 10.60 11.50
N GLY A 137 -5.74 11.69 11.86
CA GLY A 137 -7.09 11.63 12.45
C GLY A 137 -8.12 11.02 11.51
N GLU A 138 -8.18 11.47 10.24
CA GLU A 138 -9.10 10.93 9.24
C GLU A 138 -8.83 9.43 8.95
N MET A 139 -7.55 9.04 8.97
CA MET A 139 -7.14 7.65 8.88
C MET A 139 -7.68 6.84 10.06
N ASP A 140 -7.45 7.29 11.29
CA ASP A 140 -7.93 6.62 12.50
C ASP A 140 -9.46 6.47 12.50
N ASP A 141 -10.19 7.50 12.08
CA ASP A 141 -11.65 7.49 11.98
C ASP A 141 -12.15 6.49 10.94
N PHE A 142 -11.55 6.47 9.75
CA PHE A 142 -11.89 5.51 8.71
C PHE A 142 -11.59 4.07 9.14
N MET A 143 -10.43 3.87 9.77
CA MET A 143 -10.01 2.59 10.30
C MET A 143 -11.01 2.09 11.36
N GLY A 144 -11.32 2.91 12.35
CA GLY A 144 -12.31 2.57 13.39
C GLY A 144 -13.71 2.31 12.83
N LYS A 145 -14.10 3.01 11.75
CA LYS A 145 -15.42 2.85 11.14
C LYS A 145 -15.55 1.57 10.32
N TYR A 146 -14.53 1.19 9.55
CA TYR A 146 -14.68 0.15 8.52
C TYR A 146 -13.87 -1.12 8.76
N PHE A 147 -12.82 -1.05 9.57
CA PHE A 147 -12.04 -2.21 9.98
C PHE A 147 -12.54 -2.69 11.32
N THR A 148 -13.44 -3.66 11.28
CA THR A 148 -13.98 -4.36 12.46
C THR A 148 -13.03 -5.46 12.93
N GLY A 149 -11.72 -5.30 12.69
CA GLY A 149 -10.70 -6.24 13.15
C GLY A 149 -10.49 -6.12 14.67
N PRO A 150 -9.68 -7.00 15.25
CA PRO A 150 -9.21 -6.83 16.63
C PRO A 150 -8.62 -5.41 16.80
N PRO A 151 -8.81 -4.72 17.94
CA PRO A 151 -8.27 -3.38 18.19
C PRO A 151 -6.77 -3.25 17.87
N GLU A 152 -6.03 -4.35 18.01
CA GLU A 152 -4.62 -4.48 17.67
C GLU A 152 -4.33 -4.18 16.19
N LEU A 153 -5.28 -4.44 15.29
CA LEU A 153 -5.16 -4.14 13.86
C LEU A 153 -5.23 -2.63 13.58
N ALA A 154 -6.08 -1.91 14.31
CA ALA A 154 -6.19 -0.45 14.20
C ALA A 154 -4.91 0.23 14.71
N GLU A 155 -4.36 -0.25 15.84
CA GLU A 155 -3.09 0.25 16.39
C GLU A 155 -1.89 -0.05 15.47
N LEU A 156 -1.90 -1.17 14.75
CA LEU A 156 -0.87 -1.50 13.77
C LEU A 156 -0.89 -0.57 12.56
N LEU A 157 -2.09 -0.18 12.11
CA LEU A 157 -2.31 0.66 10.94
C LEU A 157 -2.05 2.14 11.22
N SER A 158 -2.27 2.61 12.44
CA SER A 158 -1.86 3.96 12.84
C SER A 158 -0.33 4.11 12.93
N LYS A 159 0.37 3.02 13.28
CA LYS A 159 1.86 2.97 13.25
C LYS A 159 2.43 2.82 11.84
N ARG A 160 1.63 2.31 10.90
CA ARG A 160 2.05 1.96 9.53
C ARG A 160 0.98 2.40 8.56
N PRO A 161 0.97 3.70 8.22
CA PRO A 161 -0.04 4.24 7.36
C PRO A 161 -0.03 3.50 6.02
N PRO A 162 -1.19 3.09 5.51
CA PRO A 162 -1.22 2.44 4.22
C PRO A 162 -0.79 3.38 3.09
N VAL A 163 -0.14 2.81 2.08
CA VAL A 163 0.57 3.53 1.02
C VAL A 163 -0.38 4.10 -0.04
N LEU A 164 -1.50 3.42 -0.31
CA LEU A 164 -2.50 3.87 -1.29
C LEU A 164 -3.66 4.69 -0.70
N LEU A 165 -3.51 5.11 0.55
CA LEU A 165 -4.42 6.07 1.15
C LEU A 165 -4.28 7.46 0.53
#